data_AF-A0A9X8DVZ1-F1
#
_entry.id   AF-A0A9X8DVZ1-F1
#
_cell.length_a   1.000
_cell.length_b   1.000
_cell.length_c   1.000
_cell.angle_alpha   90.00
_cell.angle_beta   90.00
_cell.angle_gamma   90.00
#
_symmetry.space_group_name_H-M   'P 1'
#
loop_
_entity.id
_entity.type
_entity.pdbx_description
1 polymer ?
#
loop_
_entity_poly.entity_id
_entity_poly.type
_entity_poly.pdbx_seq_one_letter_code
_entity_poly.pdbx_strand_id
1 'polypeptide(L)'
;EMVVAAILDAGSATFTHFRTLLDKYVGVLVAAIDADVERQVVVIAAVSSVWEQSPQHVILILSILLRHHVLTPVAVVTWLFGADAVQQYSWPYVWEILDNTVRYALETQAAKSTPNAVDDAWAGSVEDLFVAVFEDGTTFKDNWYASTLARMQSVGRDFRVALDPLLEGLATSVFAAQHAEHDVRVVFANLQASFQRI
;
A
#
# COMPACT_ATOMS: atom_id res chain seq x y z
N GLU A 1 -15.68 -13.07 0.78
CA GLU A 1 -16.66 -11.96 0.77
C GLU A 1 -17.67 -12.01 1.92
N MET A 2 -18.67 -12.90 1.91
CA MET A 2 -19.77 -12.87 2.89
C MET A 2 -19.34 -12.91 4.36
N VAL A 3 -18.37 -13.76 4.72
CA VAL A 3 -17.85 -13.86 6.10
C VAL A 3 -17.15 -12.56 6.54
N VAL A 4 -16.38 -11.96 5.64
CA VAL A 4 -15.65 -10.71 5.89
C VAL A 4 -16.66 -9.58 6.08
N ALA A 5 -17.58 -9.41 5.13
CA ALA A 5 -18.63 -8.39 5.20
C ALA A 5 -19.48 -8.54 6.46
N ALA A 6 -19.85 -9.77 6.86
CA ALA A 6 -20.63 -10.01 8.07
C ALA A 6 -19.87 -9.65 9.37
N ILE A 7 -18.57 -9.92 9.45
CA ILE A 7 -17.75 -9.52 10.62
C ILE A 7 -17.59 -8.00 10.68
N LEU A 8 -17.35 -7.36 9.52
CA LEU A 8 -17.22 -5.92 9.42
C LEU A 8 -18.53 -5.21 9.80
N ASP A 9 -19.66 -5.69 9.27
CA ASP A 9 -20.99 -5.16 9.58
C ASP A 9 -21.35 -5.34 11.05
N ALA A 10 -21.11 -6.53 11.62
CA ALA A 10 -21.32 -6.78 13.06
C ALA A 10 -20.44 -5.88 13.96
N GLY A 11 -19.26 -5.49 13.48
CA GLY A 11 -18.32 -4.59 14.16
C GLY A 11 -18.57 -3.10 13.95
N SER A 12 -19.42 -2.72 12.99
CA SER A 12 -19.60 -1.32 12.55
C SER A 12 -20.16 -0.38 13.63
N ALA A 13 -20.85 -0.93 14.63
CA ALA A 13 -21.52 -0.15 15.68
C ALA A 13 -20.54 0.66 16.56
N THR A 14 -19.40 0.10 16.93
CA THR A 14 -18.33 0.82 17.65
C THR A 14 -16.97 0.20 17.35
N PHE A 15 -15.92 1.03 17.33
CA PHE A 15 -14.55 0.56 17.13
C PHE A 15 -14.12 -0.52 18.15
N THR A 16 -14.52 -0.38 19.42
CA THR A 16 -14.25 -1.37 20.46
C THR A 16 -14.90 -2.72 20.16
N HIS A 17 -16.14 -2.71 19.62
CA HIS A 17 -16.82 -3.93 19.23
C HIS A 17 -16.15 -4.59 18.03
N PHE A 18 -15.78 -3.81 17.01
CA PHE A 18 -14.97 -4.29 15.88
C PHE A 18 -13.68 -4.97 16.36
N ARG A 19 -12.91 -4.33 17.24
CA ARG A 19 -11.65 -4.89 17.76
C ARG A 19 -11.86 -6.24 18.46
N THR A 20 -12.90 -6.31 19.29
CA THR A 20 -13.23 -7.55 20.03
C THR A 20 -13.61 -8.69 19.09
N LEU A 21 -14.38 -8.40 18.04
CA LEU A 21 -14.72 -9.37 17.01
C LEU A 21 -13.50 -9.78 16.19
N LEU A 22 -12.64 -8.83 15.83
CA LEU A 22 -11.41 -9.12 15.10
C LEU A 22 -10.50 -10.05 15.91
N ASP A 23 -10.23 -9.74 17.18
CA ASP A 23 -9.37 -10.58 18.04
C ASP A 23 -9.90 -12.02 18.14
N LYS A 24 -11.24 -12.19 18.14
CA LYS A 24 -11.89 -13.50 18.21
C LYS A 24 -11.85 -14.28 16.90
N TYR A 25 -11.98 -13.59 15.76
CA TYR A 25 -12.18 -14.23 14.45
C TYR A 25 -11.00 -14.05 13.49
N VAL A 26 -9.90 -13.40 13.91
CA VAL A 26 -8.72 -13.16 13.06
C VAL A 26 -8.16 -14.45 12.46
N GLY A 27 -8.12 -15.56 13.22
CA GLY A 27 -7.67 -16.85 12.68
C GLY A 27 -8.55 -17.39 11.56
N VAL A 28 -9.87 -17.16 11.66
CA VAL A 28 -10.84 -17.53 10.61
C VAL A 28 -10.67 -16.63 9.39
N LEU A 29 -10.44 -15.33 9.61
CA LEU A 29 -10.21 -14.36 8.53
C LEU A 29 -8.93 -14.70 7.76
N VAL A 30 -7.82 -14.92 8.46
CA VAL A 30 -6.53 -15.30 7.83
C VAL A 30 -6.67 -16.59 7.04
N ALA A 31 -7.32 -17.62 7.61
CA ALA A 31 -7.53 -18.90 6.92
C ALA A 31 -8.46 -18.78 5.71
N ALA A 32 -9.48 -17.92 5.76
CA ALA A 32 -10.41 -17.73 4.65
C ALA A 32 -9.80 -16.92 3.49
N ILE A 33 -8.90 -15.99 3.80
CA ILE A 33 -8.20 -15.18 2.81
C ILE A 33 -7.05 -15.96 2.17
N ASP A 34 -6.40 -16.86 2.93
CA ASP A 34 -5.37 -17.78 2.43
C ASP A 34 -4.19 -17.08 1.71
N ALA A 35 -3.79 -15.91 2.23
CA ALA A 35 -2.74 -15.05 1.66
C ALA A 35 -2.95 -14.62 0.19
N ASP A 36 -4.14 -14.82 -0.37
CA ASP A 36 -4.50 -14.42 -1.73
C ASP A 36 -4.68 -12.90 -1.82
N VAL A 37 -3.89 -12.27 -2.70
CA VAL A 37 -3.87 -10.80 -2.90
C VAL A 37 -5.21 -10.29 -3.41
N GLU A 38 -5.86 -11.00 -4.33
CA GLU A 38 -7.16 -10.57 -4.88
C GLU A 38 -8.23 -10.57 -3.79
N ARG A 39 -8.23 -11.59 -2.92
CA ARG A 39 -9.14 -11.66 -1.77
C ARG A 39 -8.86 -10.58 -0.73
N GLN A 40 -7.60 -10.22 -0.52
CA GLN A 40 -7.22 -9.11 0.35
C GLN A 40 -7.71 -7.76 -0.20
N VAL A 41 -7.59 -7.54 -1.51
CA VAL A 41 -8.14 -6.34 -2.17
C VAL A 41 -9.65 -6.24 -1.96
N VAL A 42 -10.36 -7.37 -2.08
CA VAL A 42 -11.82 -7.43 -1.79
C VAL A 42 -12.13 -7.10 -0.33
N VAL A 43 -11.31 -7.55 0.63
CA VAL A 43 -11.45 -7.17 2.04
C VAL A 43 -11.26 -5.67 2.23
N ILE A 44 -10.27 -5.08 1.58
CA ILE A 44 -10.00 -3.64 1.65
C ILE A 44 -11.18 -2.85 1.09
N ALA A 45 -11.72 -3.24 -0.07
CA ALA A 45 -12.91 -2.63 -0.66
C ALA A 45 -14.13 -2.72 0.27
N ALA A 46 -14.33 -3.86 0.94
CA ALA A 46 -15.41 -4.04 1.90
C ALA A 46 -15.26 -3.11 3.13
N VAL A 47 -14.05 -2.96 3.67
CA VAL A 47 -13.77 -2.00 4.75
C VAL A 47 -14.06 -0.57 4.29
N SER A 48 -13.57 -0.18 3.12
CA SER A 48 -13.80 1.16 2.58
C SER A 48 -15.29 1.45 2.37
N SER A 49 -16.09 0.46 1.98
CA SER A 49 -17.54 0.59 1.84
C SER A 49 -18.27 0.71 3.18
N VAL A 50 -17.95 -0.12 4.17
CA VAL A 50 -18.63 -0.11 5.48
C VAL A 50 -18.34 1.19 6.24
N TRP A 51 -17.14 1.76 6.10
CA TRP A 51 -16.72 3.00 6.76
C TRP A 51 -16.53 4.17 5.79
N GLU A 52 -17.27 4.22 4.68
CA GLU A 52 -17.15 5.27 3.66
C GLU A 52 -17.32 6.69 4.24
N GLN A 53 -18.21 6.84 5.23
CA GLN A 53 -18.47 8.11 5.92
C GLN A 53 -17.41 8.47 6.98
N SER A 54 -16.42 7.61 7.22
CA SER A 54 -15.40 7.82 8.23
C SER A 54 -14.00 7.38 7.76
N PRO A 55 -13.31 8.24 6.99
CA PRO A 55 -11.95 7.96 6.49
C PRO A 55 -10.95 7.58 7.57
N GLN A 56 -11.08 8.17 8.76
CA GLN A 56 -10.22 7.88 9.91
C GLN A 56 -10.37 6.44 10.41
N HIS A 57 -11.59 5.88 10.37
CA HIS A 57 -11.79 4.47 10.71
C HIS A 57 -11.21 3.55 9.63
N VAL A 58 -11.32 3.92 8.35
CA VAL A 58 -10.69 3.15 7.26
C VAL A 58 -9.18 3.06 7.47
N ILE A 59 -8.49 4.19 7.67
CA ILE A 59 -7.03 4.23 7.93
C ILE A 59 -6.67 3.32 9.11
N LEU A 60 -7.39 3.46 10.22
CA LEU A 60 -7.13 2.72 11.46
C LEU A 60 -7.35 1.21 11.29
N ILE A 61 -8.46 0.81 10.66
CA ILE A 61 -8.83 -0.60 10.45
C ILE A 61 -7.82 -1.27 9.53
N LEU A 62 -7.47 -0.66 8.39
CA LEU A 62 -6.47 -1.23 7.47
C LEU A 62 -5.11 -1.40 8.15
N SER A 63 -4.69 -0.41 8.94
CA SER A 63 -3.45 -0.50 9.74
C SER A 63 -3.47 -1.63 10.77
N ILE A 64 -4.63 -1.93 11.35
CA ILE A 64 -4.82 -3.05 12.28
C ILE A 64 -4.76 -4.38 11.52
N LEU A 65 -5.45 -4.48 10.38
CA LEU A 65 -5.45 -5.70 9.57
C LEU A 65 -4.05 -6.05 9.02
N LEU A 66 -3.23 -5.05 8.67
CA LEU A 66 -1.81 -5.23 8.36
C LEU A 66 -1.04 -5.84 9.56
N ARG A 67 -1.20 -5.28 10.76
CA ARG A 67 -0.54 -5.80 11.97
C ARG A 67 -0.96 -7.21 12.38
N HIS A 68 -2.18 -7.60 12.04
CA HIS A 68 -2.68 -8.96 12.25
C HIS A 68 -2.34 -9.94 11.11
N HIS A 69 -1.58 -9.49 10.10
CA HIS A 69 -1.25 -10.27 8.90
C HIS A 69 -2.47 -10.76 8.12
N VAL A 70 -3.60 -10.07 8.26
CA VAL A 70 -4.80 -10.29 7.44
C VAL A 70 -4.61 -9.69 6.05
N LEU A 71 -3.89 -8.56 6.00
CA LEU A 71 -3.50 -7.87 4.76
C LEU A 71 -1.98 -7.85 4.62
N THR A 72 -1.53 -7.82 3.38
CA THR A 72 -0.14 -7.57 3.00
C THR A 72 0.02 -6.14 2.48
N PRO A 73 1.23 -5.55 2.58
CA PRO A 73 1.52 -4.24 1.98
C PRO A 73 1.22 -4.23 0.48
N VAL A 74 1.53 -5.32 -0.21
CA VAL A 74 1.27 -5.48 -1.65
C VAL A 74 -0.21 -5.36 -1.94
N ALA A 75 -1.10 -6.06 -1.21
CA ALA A 75 -2.53 -5.96 -1.44
C ALA A 75 -3.11 -4.55 -1.21
N VAL A 76 -2.59 -3.81 -0.22
CA VAL A 76 -3.00 -2.41 -0.01
C VAL A 76 -2.63 -1.54 -1.20
N VAL A 77 -1.43 -1.73 -1.75
CA VAL A 77 -0.98 -0.99 -2.90
C VAL A 77 -1.70 -1.41 -4.18
N THR A 78 -1.92 -2.71 -4.41
CA THR A 78 -2.76 -3.21 -5.50
C THR A 78 -4.17 -2.61 -5.45
N TRP A 79 -4.77 -2.51 -4.26
CA TRP A 79 -6.06 -1.83 -4.11
C TRP A 79 -5.97 -0.34 -4.41
N LEU A 80 -4.91 0.33 -3.92
CA LEU A 80 -4.72 1.77 -4.09
C LEU A 80 -4.56 2.18 -5.55
N PHE A 81 -3.89 1.35 -6.35
CA PHE A 81 -3.58 1.65 -7.75
C PHE A 81 -4.50 0.96 -8.76
N GLY A 82 -5.40 0.09 -8.30
CA GLY A 82 -6.34 -0.59 -9.18
C GLY A 82 -7.32 0.35 -9.89
N ALA A 83 -7.93 -0.16 -10.96
CA ALA A 83 -8.81 0.60 -11.87
C ALA A 83 -9.93 1.41 -11.17
N ASP A 84 -10.46 0.95 -10.04
CA ASP A 84 -11.54 1.62 -9.30
C ASP A 84 -11.05 2.75 -8.37
N ALA A 85 -9.74 2.83 -8.11
CA ALA A 85 -9.15 3.75 -7.14
C ALA A 85 -8.79 5.13 -7.72
N VAL A 86 -8.85 5.31 -9.04
CA VAL A 86 -8.50 6.57 -9.73
C VAL A 86 -9.32 7.76 -9.21
N GLN A 87 -10.57 7.54 -8.79
CA GLN A 87 -11.41 8.61 -8.21
C GLN A 87 -10.99 9.01 -6.79
N GLN A 88 -10.26 8.14 -6.09
CA GLN A 88 -9.90 8.30 -4.68
C GLN A 88 -8.57 9.06 -4.48
N TYR A 89 -7.74 9.23 -5.52
CA TYR A 89 -6.46 9.96 -5.43
C TYR A 89 -6.57 11.43 -5.00
N SER A 90 -7.75 12.04 -5.18
CA SER A 90 -8.02 13.39 -4.72
C SER A 90 -8.23 13.45 -3.20
N TRP A 91 -8.35 12.32 -2.51
CA TRP A 91 -8.67 12.24 -1.09
C TRP A 91 -7.40 12.07 -0.24
N PRO A 92 -7.12 12.98 0.71
CA PRO A 92 -5.87 12.95 1.48
C PRO A 92 -5.63 11.65 2.26
N TYR A 93 -6.69 11.01 2.75
CA TYR A 93 -6.59 9.81 3.59
C TYR A 93 -6.02 8.59 2.84
N VAL A 94 -6.18 8.55 1.52
CA VAL A 94 -5.67 7.47 0.64
C VAL A 94 -4.14 7.46 0.66
N TRP A 95 -3.53 8.64 0.66
CA TRP A 95 -2.09 8.79 0.79
C TRP A 95 -1.59 8.48 2.21
N GLU A 96 -2.39 8.78 3.23
CA GLU A 96 -2.08 8.40 4.61
C GLU A 96 -2.08 6.86 4.80
N ILE A 97 -2.99 6.14 4.12
CA ILE A 97 -2.97 4.68 4.07
C ILE A 97 -1.68 4.17 3.44
N LEU A 98 -1.23 4.77 2.33
CA LEU A 98 0.04 4.42 1.68
C LEU A 98 1.23 4.66 2.62
N ASP A 99 1.32 5.84 3.23
CA ASP A 99 2.39 6.19 4.16
C ASP A 99 2.47 5.21 5.34
N ASN A 100 1.32 4.86 5.93
CA ASN A 100 1.24 3.89 7.01
C ASN A 100 1.66 2.48 6.56
N THR A 101 1.32 2.11 5.33
CA THR A 101 1.67 0.81 4.75
C THR A 101 3.17 0.71 4.51
N VAL A 102 3.79 1.75 3.93
CA VAL A 102 5.24 1.80 3.71
C VAL A 102 5.97 1.78 5.05
N ARG A 103 5.55 2.60 6.03
CA ARG A 103 6.13 2.57 7.39
C ARG A 103 6.06 1.18 8.02
N TYR A 104 4.91 0.52 7.94
CA TYR A 104 4.74 -0.85 8.44
C TYR A 104 5.68 -1.84 7.75
N ALA A 105 5.84 -1.76 6.43
CA ALA A 105 6.75 -2.63 5.67
C ALA A 105 8.22 -2.43 6.10
N LEU A 106 8.63 -1.18 6.33
CA LEU A 106 9.97 -0.83 6.82
C LEU A 106 10.21 -1.31 8.25
N GLU A 107 9.25 -1.10 9.15
CA GLU A 107 9.33 -1.59 10.54
C GLU A 107 9.42 -3.12 10.59
N THR A 108 8.63 -3.80 9.78
CA THR A 108 8.63 -5.27 9.68
C THR A 108 9.96 -5.80 9.16
N GLN A 109 10.61 -5.06 8.25
CA GLN A 109 11.96 -5.40 7.79
C GLN A 109 13.00 -5.18 8.88
N ALA A 110 13.00 -4.01 9.53
CA ALA A 110 13.95 -3.71 10.59
C ALA A 110 13.89 -4.74 11.75
N ALA A 111 12.71 -5.32 11.99
CA ALA A 111 12.52 -6.40 12.95
C ALA A 111 13.05 -7.77 12.48
N LYS A 112 13.16 -8.01 11.16
CA LYS A 112 13.65 -9.26 10.56
C LYS A 112 15.15 -9.22 10.22
N SER A 113 15.69 -8.06 9.87
CA SER A 113 17.09 -7.90 9.46
C SER A 113 18.06 -8.01 10.64
N THR A 114 18.95 -9.00 10.56
CA THR A 114 20.27 -8.90 11.21
C THR A 114 21.03 -7.74 10.51
N PRO A 115 21.86 -6.93 11.19
CA PRO A 115 22.16 -5.54 10.79
C PRO A 115 22.80 -5.24 9.42
N ASN A 116 23.00 -6.20 8.51
CA ASN A 116 23.68 -5.98 7.22
C ASN A 116 23.10 -6.78 6.03
N ALA A 117 21.92 -7.39 6.15
CA ALA A 117 21.25 -8.01 5.01
C ALA A 117 19.93 -7.26 4.74
N VAL A 118 19.91 -6.49 3.66
CA VAL A 118 18.67 -6.23 2.96
C VAL A 118 18.23 -7.60 2.44
N ASP A 119 17.28 -8.25 3.13
CA ASP A 119 16.79 -9.56 2.70
C ASP A 119 16.23 -9.44 1.27
N ASP A 120 16.66 -10.33 0.36
CA ASP A 120 16.18 -10.36 -1.02
C ASP A 120 14.64 -10.46 -1.09
N ALA A 121 14.01 -11.07 -0.08
CA ALA A 121 12.56 -11.14 0.07
C ALA A 121 11.90 -9.78 0.38
N TRP A 122 12.57 -8.90 1.14
CA TRP A 122 12.10 -7.54 1.36
C TRP A 122 12.31 -6.68 0.13
N ALA A 123 13.48 -6.80 -0.53
CA ALA A 123 13.74 -6.10 -1.77
C ALA A 123 12.67 -6.44 -2.81
N GLY A 124 12.37 -7.74 -2.99
CA GLY A 124 11.27 -8.22 -3.82
C GLY A 124 9.90 -7.67 -3.37
N SER A 125 9.57 -7.66 -2.07
CA SER A 125 8.28 -7.14 -1.61
C SER A 125 8.09 -5.64 -1.83
N VAL A 126 9.17 -4.85 -1.67
CA VAL A 126 9.14 -3.40 -1.93
C VAL A 126 9.18 -3.13 -3.42
N GLU A 127 9.93 -3.91 -4.17
CA GLU A 127 9.94 -3.89 -5.63
C GLU A 127 8.55 -4.22 -6.19
N ASP A 128 7.92 -5.31 -5.76
CA ASP A 128 6.53 -5.67 -6.10
C ASP A 128 5.55 -4.56 -5.72
N LEU A 129 5.78 -3.91 -4.56
CA LEU A 129 4.98 -2.77 -4.13
C LEU A 129 5.14 -1.58 -5.09
N PHE A 130 6.36 -1.23 -5.47
CA PHE A 130 6.58 -0.17 -6.45
C PHE A 130 6.14 -0.56 -7.87
N VAL A 131 6.34 -1.81 -8.31
CA VAL A 131 5.79 -2.33 -9.56
C VAL A 131 4.28 -2.13 -9.57
N ALA A 132 3.58 -2.55 -8.52
CA ALA A 132 2.13 -2.35 -8.40
C ALA A 132 1.73 -0.87 -8.41
N VAL A 133 2.54 0.04 -7.85
CA VAL A 133 2.31 1.50 -7.97
C VAL A 133 2.38 1.99 -9.42
N PHE A 134 3.26 1.40 -10.22
CA PHE A 134 3.71 1.97 -11.48
C PHE A 134 3.26 1.20 -12.74
N GLU A 135 2.79 -0.03 -12.61
CA GLU A 135 2.33 -0.88 -13.73
C GLU A 135 0.91 -0.52 -14.18
N ASP A 136 0.05 -0.04 -13.26
CA ASP A 136 -1.36 0.33 -13.55
C ASP A 136 -1.56 1.84 -13.73
N GLY A 137 -0.46 2.58 -13.97
CA GLY A 137 -0.53 3.97 -14.38
C GLY A 137 -1.32 4.06 -15.67
N THR A 138 -2.51 4.65 -15.63
CA THR A 138 -3.24 5.01 -16.84
C THR A 138 -2.94 6.48 -17.14
N THR A 139 -2.35 6.74 -18.30
CA THR A 139 -2.12 8.07 -18.87
C THR A 139 -3.38 8.96 -18.82
N PHE A 140 -3.49 9.89 -17.86
CA PHE A 140 -4.50 10.97 -17.89
C PHE A 140 -3.96 12.27 -17.28
N LYS A 141 -3.90 13.34 -18.10
CA LYS A 141 -3.35 14.67 -17.73
C LYS A 141 -4.39 15.55 -17.02
N ASP A 142 -4.76 15.18 -15.80
CA ASP A 142 -5.70 15.94 -14.96
C ASP A 142 -5.09 16.40 -13.62
N ASN A 143 -5.82 17.21 -12.84
CA ASN A 143 -5.40 17.68 -11.51
C ASN A 143 -5.05 16.55 -10.52
N TRP A 144 -5.62 15.35 -10.72
CA TRP A 144 -5.27 14.17 -9.93
C TRP A 144 -3.85 13.70 -10.21
N TYR A 145 -3.39 13.76 -11.46
CA TYR A 145 -2.05 13.35 -11.86
C TYR A 145 -0.98 14.21 -11.18
N ALA A 146 -1.18 15.53 -11.13
CA ALA A 146 -0.28 16.43 -10.41
C ALA A 146 -0.23 16.12 -8.90
N SER A 147 -1.36 15.70 -8.32
CA SER A 147 -1.47 15.35 -6.91
C SER A 147 -0.78 14.01 -6.61
N THR A 148 -1.00 13.00 -7.45
CA THR A 148 -0.33 11.69 -7.40
C THR A 148 1.18 11.85 -7.59
N LEU A 149 1.62 12.61 -8.60
CA LEU A 149 3.03 12.91 -8.85
C LEU A 149 3.70 13.61 -7.67
N ALA A 150 3.06 14.66 -7.13
CA ALA A 150 3.59 15.38 -5.96
C ALA A 150 3.65 14.50 -4.71
N ARG A 151 2.70 13.57 -4.54
CA ARG A 151 2.71 12.61 -3.43
C ARG A 151 3.77 11.55 -3.59
N MET A 152 3.95 10.99 -4.78
CA MET A 152 5.06 10.08 -5.08
C MET A 152 6.42 10.74 -4.83
N GLN A 153 6.56 12.01 -5.18
CA GLN A 153 7.76 12.79 -4.84
C GLN A 153 7.93 12.97 -3.32
N SER A 154 6.83 13.14 -2.56
CA SER A 154 6.91 13.19 -1.10
C SER A 154 7.37 11.86 -0.52
N VAL A 155 6.74 10.74 -0.93
CA VAL A 155 7.12 9.38 -0.51
C VAL A 155 8.60 9.13 -0.77
N GLY A 156 9.08 9.46 -1.97
CA GLY A 156 10.51 9.34 -2.32
C GLY A 156 11.45 10.15 -1.42
N ARG A 157 11.03 11.33 -0.96
CA ARG A 157 11.79 12.14 0.00
C ARG A 157 11.70 11.60 1.42
N ASP A 158 10.51 11.24 1.86
CA ASP A 158 10.20 10.85 3.24
C ASP A 158 10.80 9.47 3.58
N PHE A 159 10.91 8.58 2.58
CA PHE A 159 11.46 7.24 2.73
C PHE A 159 12.84 7.08 2.06
N ARG A 160 13.50 8.18 1.70
CA ARG A 160 14.79 8.21 0.97
C ARG A 160 15.81 7.19 1.50
N VAL A 161 16.08 7.21 2.80
CA VAL A 161 17.10 6.35 3.44
C VAL A 161 16.79 4.87 3.29
N ALA A 162 15.50 4.52 3.34
CA ALA A 162 15.06 3.14 3.18
C ALA A 162 15.07 2.70 1.71
N LEU A 163 14.81 3.62 0.78
CA LEU A 163 14.76 3.33 -0.66
C LEU A 163 16.14 3.27 -1.31
N ASP A 164 17.16 3.94 -0.75
CA ASP A 164 18.53 3.99 -1.27
C ASP A 164 19.11 2.62 -1.69
N PRO A 165 19.06 1.56 -0.85
CA PRO A 165 19.58 0.24 -1.23
C PRO A 165 18.75 -0.47 -2.31
N LEU A 166 17.52 -0.01 -2.57
CA LEU A 166 16.61 -0.59 -3.56
C LEU A 166 16.65 0.13 -4.91
N LEU A 167 17.27 1.31 -4.99
CA LEU A 167 17.24 2.13 -6.20
C LEU A 167 17.78 1.40 -7.43
N GLU A 168 18.81 0.58 -7.29
CA GLU A 168 19.41 -0.17 -8.39
C GLU A 168 18.48 -1.29 -8.88
N GLY A 169 17.84 -2.02 -7.95
CA GLY A 169 16.83 -3.03 -8.28
C GLY A 169 15.62 -2.40 -8.99
N LEU A 170 15.05 -1.36 -8.36
CA LEU A 170 13.90 -0.62 -8.89
C LEU A 170 14.19 -0.02 -10.28
N ALA A 171 15.38 0.56 -10.49
CA ALA A 171 15.79 1.09 -11.79
C ALA A 171 15.72 0.03 -12.89
N THR A 172 16.09 -1.21 -12.55
CA THR A 172 16.30 -2.29 -13.51
C THR A 172 15.02 -3.08 -13.79
N SER A 173 14.12 -3.19 -12.81
CA SER A 173 12.88 -3.95 -12.94
C SER A 173 11.66 -3.11 -13.25
N VAL A 174 11.39 -2.10 -12.42
CA VAL A 174 10.17 -1.29 -12.46
C VAL A 174 10.28 -0.22 -13.54
N PHE A 175 11.40 0.48 -13.59
CA PHE A 175 11.55 1.70 -14.40
C PHE A 175 12.20 1.46 -15.76
N ALA A 176 12.96 0.37 -15.92
CA ALA A 176 13.51 -0.08 -17.20
C ALA A 176 12.59 -1.07 -17.95
N ALA A 177 11.45 -1.47 -17.38
CA ALA A 177 10.46 -2.27 -18.09
C ALA A 177 10.02 -1.55 -19.39
N GLN A 178 9.93 -2.32 -20.49
CA GLN A 178 9.49 -1.79 -21.81
C GLN A 178 8.10 -1.14 -21.75
N HIS A 179 7.29 -1.50 -20.75
CA HIS A 179 5.92 -1.07 -20.50
C HIS A 179 5.80 0.12 -19.53
N ALA A 180 6.89 0.53 -18.87
CA ALA A 180 6.83 1.62 -17.90
C ALA A 180 6.38 2.93 -18.57
N GLU A 181 5.25 3.47 -18.13
CA GLU A 181 4.70 4.71 -18.68
C GLU A 181 5.68 5.88 -18.56
N HIS A 182 5.53 6.87 -19.44
CA HIS A 182 6.38 8.06 -19.43
C HIS A 182 6.41 8.74 -18.04
N ASP A 183 5.28 8.75 -17.38
CA ASP A 183 5.07 9.43 -16.10
C ASP A 183 5.76 8.72 -14.93
N VAL A 184 5.70 7.39 -14.93
CA VAL A 184 6.45 6.49 -14.03
C VAL A 184 7.95 6.77 -14.13
N ARG A 185 8.46 6.89 -15.36
CA ARG A 185 9.88 7.23 -15.61
C ARG A 185 10.23 8.64 -15.17
N VAL A 186 9.31 9.60 -15.27
CA VAL A 186 9.51 10.98 -14.78
C VAL A 186 9.53 11.04 -13.25
N VAL A 187 8.67 10.29 -12.56
CA VAL A 187 8.72 10.14 -11.09
C VAL A 187 10.08 9.61 -10.67
N PHE A 188 10.55 8.53 -11.31
CA PHE A 188 11.83 7.91 -10.98
C PHE A 188 13.02 8.80 -11.28
N ALA A 189 13.05 9.45 -12.44
CA ALA A 189 14.12 10.39 -12.77
C ALA A 189 14.21 11.54 -11.76
N ASN A 190 13.07 12.03 -11.28
CA ASN A 190 13.04 13.04 -10.22
C ASN A 190 13.47 12.49 -8.86
N LEU A 191 13.07 11.25 -8.54
CA LEU A 191 13.48 10.54 -7.34
C LEU A 191 15.00 10.38 -7.35
N GLN A 192 15.58 9.79 -8.40
CA GLN A 192 17.03 9.65 -8.62
C GLN A 192 17.77 11.01 -8.58
N ALA A 193 17.22 12.05 -9.21
CA ALA A 193 17.78 13.40 -9.13
C ALA A 193 17.75 13.99 -7.72
N SER A 194 16.76 13.62 -6.90
CA SER A 194 16.70 14.02 -5.49
C SER A 194 17.76 13.32 -4.62
N PHE A 195 18.21 12.12 -5.01
CA PHE A 195 19.35 11.44 -4.40
C PHE A 195 20.68 12.10 -4.79
N GLN A 196 20.83 12.58 -6.02
CA GLN A 196 22.06 13.19 -6.57
C GLN A 196 22.29 14.67 -6.17
N ARG A 197 21.29 15.37 -5.63
CA ARG A 197 21.35 16.81 -5.30
C ARG A 197 22.01 17.15 -3.95
N ILE A 198 22.86 16.27 -3.42
CA ILE A 198 23.68 16.53 -2.22
C ILE A 198 25.15 16.40 -2.60
#